data_AF-A0A937JYS8-F1
#
_entry.id   AF-A0A937JYS8-F1
#
_cell.length_a   1.000
_cell.length_b   1.000
_cell.length_c   1.000
_cell.angle_alpha   90.00
_cell.angle_beta   90.00
_cell.angle_gamma   90.00
#
_symmetry.space_group_name_H-M   'P 1'
#
loop_
_entity.id
_entity.type
_entity.pdbx_description
1 polymer ?
#
loop_
_entity_poly.entity_id
_entity_poly.type
_entity_poly.pdbx_seq_one_letter_code
_entity_poly.pdbx_strand_id
1 'polypeptide(L)'
;MAATTPLTGSELIDCARANSSKGLKVTAERCGYGNDTLSFETALQQAGEHIGVTIASFEDLVKPPSDRQDEGMEVAPDSLSQL
;
A
#
# COMPACT_ATOMS: atom_id res chain seq x y z
N MET A 1 14.81 13.71 14.55
CA MET A 1 13.51 14.01 15.19
C MET A 1 12.59 12.86 14.83
N ALA A 2 12.31 11.93 15.75
CA ALA A 2 11.21 11.00 15.56
C ALA A 2 9.92 11.83 15.63
N ALA A 3 8.97 11.60 14.73
CA ALA A 3 7.68 12.27 14.81
C ALA A 3 7.07 11.93 16.18
N THR A 4 6.87 12.94 17.03
CA THR A 4 6.25 12.75 18.35
C THR A 4 4.76 12.44 18.23
N THR A 5 4.21 12.60 17.04
CA THR A 5 2.82 12.31 16.67
C THR A 5 2.80 11.26 15.56
N PRO A 6 1.91 10.25 15.64
CA PRO A 6 1.75 9.27 14.58
C PRO A 6 1.31 9.97 13.28
N LEU A 7 1.98 9.62 12.19
CA LEU A 7 1.60 10.10 10.85
C LEU A 7 0.27 9.45 10.43
N THR A 8 -0.54 10.17 9.66
CA THR A 8 -1.83 9.68 9.17
C THR A 8 -2.03 10.04 7.69
N GLY A 9 -2.98 9.38 7.02
CA GLY A 9 -3.32 9.70 5.63
C GLY A 9 -2.14 9.51 4.67
N SER A 10 -1.99 10.39 3.68
CA SER A 10 -0.94 10.26 2.66
C SER A 10 0.49 10.31 3.22
N GLU A 11 0.74 11.07 4.29
CA GLU A 11 2.07 11.13 4.94
C GLU A 11 2.45 9.78 5.56
N LEU A 12 1.47 9.05 6.11
CA LEU A 12 1.69 7.70 6.62
C LEU A 12 2.07 6.74 5.50
N ILE A 13 1.39 6.80 4.36
CA ILE A 13 1.66 5.94 3.20
C ILE A 13 3.05 6.21 2.65
N ASP A 14 3.42 7.49 2.51
CA ASP A 14 4.75 7.89 2.02
C ASP A 14 5.85 7.41 2.99
N CYS A 15 5.67 7.65 4.29
CA CYS A 15 6.57 7.15 5.31
C CYS A 15 6.68 5.62 5.28
N ALA A 16 5.56 4.91 5.16
CA ALA A 16 5.52 3.46 5.13
C ALA A 16 6.24 2.90 3.89
N ARG A 17 6.03 3.51 2.72
CA ARG A 17 6.70 3.15 1.47
C ARG A 17 8.20 3.44 1.50
N ALA A 18 8.61 4.59 2.03
CA ALA A 18 10.02 4.96 2.16
C ALA A 18 10.80 4.03 3.10
N ASN A 19 10.12 3.41 4.07
CA ASN A 19 10.71 2.51 5.05
C ASN A 19 10.33 1.04 4.83
N SER A 20 9.60 0.70 3.76
CA SER A 20 9.03 -0.64 3.55
C SER A 20 10.07 -1.76 3.61
N SER A 21 11.27 -1.49 3.09
CA SER A 21 12.43 -2.39 3.10
C SER A 21 13.08 -2.62 4.48
N LYS A 22 12.76 -1.80 5.48
CA LYS A 22 13.32 -1.89 6.85
C LYS A 22 12.51 -2.80 7.78
N GLY A 23 11.37 -3.29 7.31
CA GLY A 23 10.45 -4.13 8.08
C GLY A 23 9.43 -3.34 8.92
N LEU A 24 8.39 -4.05 9.33
CA LEU A 24 7.19 -3.48 9.95
C LEU A 24 7.50 -2.66 11.22
N LYS A 25 8.24 -3.25 12.17
CA LYS A 25 8.52 -2.63 13.46
C LYS A 25 9.36 -1.35 13.34
N VAL A 26 10.37 -1.36 12.48
CA VAL A 26 11.20 -0.18 12.23
C VAL A 26 10.39 0.90 11.53
N THR A 27 9.50 0.51 10.61
CA THR A 27 8.65 1.46 9.90
C THR A 27 7.63 2.12 10.84
N ALA A 28 6.96 1.34 11.68
CA ALA A 28 6.03 1.85 12.69
C ALA A 28 6.72 2.88 13.61
N GLU A 29 7.94 2.59 14.07
CA GLU A 29 8.73 3.53 14.86
C GLU A 29 9.02 4.83 14.10
N ARG A 30 9.43 4.74 12.83
CA ARG A 30 9.75 5.88 11.97
C ARG A 30 8.52 6.74 11.67
N CYS A 31 7.35 6.11 11.55
CA CYS A 31 6.09 6.80 11.27
C CYS A 31 5.36 7.29 12.54
N GLY A 32 6.00 7.22 13.72
CA GLY A 32 5.48 7.80 14.97
C GLY A 32 4.59 6.86 15.80
N TYR A 33 4.55 5.57 15.47
CA TYR A 33 3.81 4.54 16.21
C TYR A 33 4.67 3.77 17.22
N GLY A 34 5.99 3.98 17.21
CA GLY A 34 6.92 3.27 18.10
C GLY A 34 6.88 1.76 17.88
N ASN A 35 6.51 1.00 18.91
CA ASN A 35 6.34 -0.45 18.82
C ASN A 35 4.89 -0.88 18.52
N ASP A 36 3.96 0.06 18.36
CA ASP A 36 2.54 -0.25 18.12
C ASP A 36 2.27 -0.53 16.64
N THR A 37 2.63 -1.73 16.21
CA THR A 37 2.44 -2.17 14.82
C THR A 37 0.97 -2.36 14.46
N LEU A 38 0.11 -2.69 15.43
CA LEU A 38 -1.33 -2.89 15.21
C LEU A 38 -2.02 -1.57 14.84
N SER A 39 -1.72 -0.50 15.59
CA SER A 39 -2.24 0.83 15.31
C SER A 39 -1.67 1.39 14.00
N PHE A 40 -0.41 1.08 13.70
CA PHE A 40 0.21 1.43 12.42
C PHE A 40 -0.50 0.76 11.24
N GLU A 41 -0.74 -0.55 11.29
CA GLU A 41 -1.42 -1.27 10.21
C GLU A 41 -2.87 -0.81 10.03
N THR A 42 -3.59 -0.58 11.13
CA THR A 42 -4.96 -0.06 11.07
C THR A 42 -5.00 1.32 10.41
N ALA A 43 -4.11 2.22 10.81
CA ALA A 43 -4.05 3.56 10.21
C ALA A 43 -3.59 3.52 8.76
N LEU A 44 -2.72 2.57 8.40
CA LEU A 44 -2.26 2.40 7.03
C LEU A 44 -3.40 1.91 6.11
N GLN A 45 -4.23 0.99 6.58
CA GLN A 45 -5.43 0.54 5.86
C GLN A 45 -6.38 1.72 5.63
N GLN A 46 -6.70 2.48 6.68
CA GLN A 46 -7.56 3.65 6.60
C GLN A 46 -7.01 4.72 5.65
N ALA A 47 -5.69 4.95 5.69
CA ALA A 47 -5.03 5.88 4.78
C ALA A 47 -5.12 5.42 3.32
N GLY A 48 -4.95 4.12 3.07
CA GLY A 48 -5.12 3.52 1.74
C GLY A 48 -6.54 3.71 1.22
N GLU A 49 -7.55 3.37 2.02
CA GLU A 49 -8.96 3.55 1.66
C GLU A 49 -9.28 5.00 1.33
N HIS A 50 -8.72 5.95 2.07
CA HIS A 50 -8.90 7.39 1.83
C HIS A 50 -8.40 7.85 0.44
N ILE A 51 -7.42 7.15 -0.14
CA ILE A 51 -6.91 7.45 -1.49
C ILE A 51 -7.43 6.47 -2.55
N GLY A 52 -8.40 5.62 -2.21
CA GLY A 52 -8.98 4.62 -3.11
C GLY A 52 -8.07 3.42 -3.39
N VAL A 53 -7.11 3.13 -2.51
CA VAL A 53 -6.19 2.00 -2.63
C VAL A 53 -6.43 1.01 -1.49
N THR A 54 -6.81 -0.22 -1.82
CA THR A 54 -6.92 -1.29 -0.82
C THR A 54 -5.53 -1.78 -0.42
N ILE A 55 -5.06 -1.37 0.75
CA ILE A 55 -3.83 -1.89 1.38
C ILE A 55 -4.26 -2.94 2.40
N ALA A 56 -4.02 -4.23 2.14
CA ALA A 56 -4.42 -5.28 3.08
C ALA A 56 -3.46 -5.38 4.29
N SER A 57 -2.18 -5.21 4.04
CA SER A 57 -1.13 -5.29 5.06
C SER A 57 0.11 -4.49 4.63
N PHE A 58 1.03 -4.28 5.57
CA PHE A 58 2.31 -3.62 5.28
C PHE A 58 3.10 -4.31 4.16
N GLU A 59 2.99 -5.63 4.02
CA GLU A 59 3.68 -6.39 2.96
C GLU A 59 3.23 -5.99 1.54
N ASP A 60 2.02 -5.46 1.40
CA ASP A 60 1.50 -4.95 0.12
C ASP A 60 2.30 -3.72 -0.36
N LEU A 61 2.91 -2.95 0.56
CA LEU A 61 3.79 -1.83 0.24
C LEU A 61 5.23 -2.26 -0.09
N VAL A 62 5.63 -3.45 0.35
CA VAL A 62 6.99 -3.99 0.15
C VAL A 62 7.09 -4.64 -1.22
N LYS A 63 6.03 -5.34 -1.64
CA LYS A 63 5.99 -5.90 -2.98
C LYS A 63 5.76 -4.75 -3.98
N PRO A 64 6.54 -4.66 -5.06
CA PRO A 64 6.04 -3.94 -6.24
C PRO A 64 4.68 -4.54 -6.60
N PRO A 65 3.80 -3.83 -7.34
CA PRO A 65 2.59 -4.45 -7.88
C PRO A 65 3.02 -5.57 -8.83
N SER A 66 3.29 -6.75 -8.27
CA SER A 66 3.38 -8.00 -9.00
C SER A 66 1.96 -8.22 -9.44
N ASP A 67 1.73 -7.95 -10.72
CA ASP A 67 0.73 -8.67 -11.48
C ASP A 67 -0.57 -8.83 -10.67
N ARG A 68 -1.30 -7.71 -10.51
CA ARG A 68 -2.74 -7.88 -10.69
C ARG A 68 -2.85 -8.36 -12.12
N GLN A 69 -2.79 -9.68 -12.28
CA GLN A 69 -3.25 -10.37 -13.47
C GLN A 69 -4.68 -9.90 -13.56
N ASP A 70 -4.85 -8.81 -14.30
CA ASP A 70 -6.05 -8.62 -15.07
C ASP A 70 -6.14 -9.92 -15.87
N GLU A 71 -6.89 -10.90 -15.34
CA GLU A 71 -7.57 -11.89 -16.16
C GLU A 71 -8.62 -11.15 -17.02
N GLY A 72 -8.23 -10.04 -17.65
CA GLY A 72 -8.84 -9.51 -18.83
C GLY A 72 -8.36 -10.42 -19.94
N MET A 73 -9.11 -11.51 -20.11
CA MET A 73 -9.19 -12.24 -21.36
C MET A 73 -9.08 -11.23 -22.51
N GLU A 74 -7.95 -11.20 -23.21
CA GLU A 74 -7.83 -10.56 -24.51
C GLU A 74 -8.71 -11.35 -25.49
N VAL A 75 -10.03 -11.14 -25.41
CA VAL A 75 -10.91 -11.51 -26.51
C VAL A 75 -10.63 -10.49 -27.61
N ALA A 76 -9.64 -10.81 -28.45
CA ALA A 76 -9.52 -10.16 -29.74
C ALA A 76 -10.89 -10.26 -30.44
N PRO A 77 -11.54 -9.13 -30.81
CA PRO A 77 -12.72 -9.21 -31.62
C PRO A 77 -12.25 -9.41 -33.06
N ASP A 78 -11.88 -10.63 -33.45
CA ASP A 78 -11.81 -10.98 -34.88
C ASP A 78 -13.23 -11.35 -35.34
N SER A 79 -14.08 -10.34 -35.35
CA SER A 79 -15.25 -10.30 -36.21
C SER A 79 -15.31 -8.92 -36.85
N LEU A 80 -15.67 -8.96 -38.14
CA LEU A 80 -15.70 -7.91 -39.18
C LEU A 80 -14.43 -7.95 -40.03
N SER A 81 -14.43 -8.28 -41.32
CA SER A 81 -15.47 -8.25 -42.35
C SER A 81 -14.92 -9.02 -43.57
N GLN A 82 -15.69 -9.92 -44.18
CA GLN A 82 -16.48 -9.66 -45.39
C GLN A 82 -15.63 -9.23 -46.60
N LEU A 83 -15.31 -10.20 -47.48
CA LEU A 83 -15.53 -10.19 -48.94
C LEU A 83 -15.06 -11.52 -49.57
#